data_AF-A0A946N4G5-F1
#
_entry.id   AF-A0A946N4G5-F1
#
_cell.length_a   1.000
_cell.length_b   1.000
_cell.length_c   1.000
_cell.angle_alpha   90.00
_cell.angle_beta   90.00
_cell.angle_gamma   90.00
#
_symmetry.space_group_name_H-M   'P 1'
#
loop_
_entity.id
_entity.type
_entity.pdbx_description
1 polymer ?
#
loop_
_entity_poly.entity_id
_entity_poly.type
_entity_poly.pdbx_seq_one_letter_code
_entity_poly.pdbx_strand_id
1 'polypeptide(L)'
;EQKITELALEALREVVDRYPSSEYARDARLKIDLTRDHLAGKEMEIGRYYHDRKLYAAAINRFRFVVRHYETTSHVPEALHRLAEAYSALGLETEAKNAAAVLGHNYPGSNWYQDSYGLVAGASGEYPVADAPAKPWYSRMWNSVF
;
A
#
# COMPACT_ATOMS: atom_id res chain seq x y z
N GLU A 1 23.20 -6.68 -5.85
CA GLU A 1 22.26 -7.53 -6.61
C GLU A 1 21.04 -7.84 -5.74
N GLN A 2 19.83 -7.86 -6.31
CA GLN A 2 18.58 -8.08 -5.55
C GLN A 2 18.46 -9.51 -5.01
N LYS A 3 19.04 -10.49 -5.71
CA LYS A 3 19.06 -11.89 -5.31
C LYS A 3 19.68 -12.10 -3.92
N ILE A 4 20.76 -11.38 -3.60
CA ILE A 4 21.42 -11.46 -2.29
C ILE A 4 20.50 -10.94 -1.19
N THR A 5 19.77 -9.86 -1.47
CA THR A 5 18.79 -9.25 -0.56
C THR A 5 17.62 -10.20 -0.28
N GLU A 6 17.14 -10.93 -1.30
CA GLU A 6 16.08 -11.94 -1.15
C GLU A 6 16.56 -13.15 -0.34
N LEU A 7 17.77 -13.65 -0.60
CA LEU A 7 18.38 -14.73 0.19
C LEU A 7 18.60 -14.31 1.64
N ALA A 8 19.03 -13.07 1.88
CA ALA A 8 19.17 -12.53 3.22
C ALA A 8 17.81 -12.45 3.94
N LEU A 9 16.76 -12.01 3.26
CA LEU A 9 15.40 -11.98 3.81
C LEU A 9 14.92 -13.39 4.20
N GLU A 10 15.17 -14.40 3.35
CA GLU A 10 14.82 -15.78 3.61
C GLU A 10 15.56 -16.34 4.85
N ALA A 11 16.87 -16.13 4.92
CA ALA A 11 17.68 -16.57 6.06
C ALA A 11 17.25 -15.89 7.37
N LEU A 12 16.93 -14.60 7.34
CA LEU A 12 16.44 -13.89 8.53
C LEU A 12 15.07 -14.41 8.99
N ARG A 13 14.17 -14.73 8.04
CA ARG A 13 12.88 -15.34 8.35
C ARG A 13 13.06 -16.70 9.02
N GLU A 14 13.98 -17.51 8.52
CA GLU A 14 14.29 -18.80 9.11
C GLU A 14 14.70 -18.69 10.59
N VAL A 15 15.51 -17.68 10.94
CA VAL A 15 15.89 -17.41 12.34
C VAL A 15 14.66 -17.08 13.19
N VAL A 16 13.77 -16.22 12.69
CA VAL A 16 12.58 -15.79 13.42
C VAL A 16 11.57 -16.93 13.58
N ASP A 17 11.40 -17.76 12.55
CA ASP A 17 10.40 -18.82 12.51
C ASP A 17 10.83 -20.03 13.34
N ARG A 18 12.11 -20.43 13.24
CA ARG A 18 12.63 -21.60 13.97
C ARG A 18 13.06 -21.27 15.41
N TYR A 19 13.54 -20.06 15.66
CA TYR A 19 14.13 -19.66 16.95
C TYR A 19 13.53 -18.35 17.48
N PRO A 20 12.20 -18.24 17.65
CA PRO A 20 11.52 -16.98 17.94
C PRO A 20 11.89 -16.32 19.28
N SER A 21 12.41 -17.09 20.25
CA SER A 21 12.84 -16.61 21.57
C SER A 21 14.34 -16.37 21.68
N SER A 22 15.10 -16.59 20.60
CA SER A 22 16.54 -16.35 20.57
C SER A 22 16.86 -14.87 20.73
N GLU A 23 18.03 -14.56 21.32
CA GLU A 23 18.54 -13.19 21.41
C GLU A 23 18.64 -12.50 20.03
N TYR A 24 18.88 -13.28 18.97
CA TYR A 24 18.98 -12.79 17.59
C TYR A 24 17.62 -12.55 16.93
N ALA A 25 16.53 -13.10 17.44
CA ALA A 25 15.23 -13.05 16.78
C ALA A 25 14.68 -11.62 16.69
N ARG A 26 14.93 -10.79 17.71
CA ARG A 26 14.51 -9.38 17.71
C ARG A 26 15.23 -8.58 16.63
N ASP A 27 16.54 -8.72 16.54
CA ASP A 27 17.36 -8.06 15.53
C ASP A 27 17.03 -8.55 14.12
N ALA A 28 16.79 -9.85 13.96
CA ALA A 28 16.37 -10.43 12.69
C ALA A 28 15.03 -9.85 12.19
N ARG A 29 14.05 -9.64 13.08
CA ARG A 29 12.77 -8.97 12.71
C ARG A 29 12.99 -7.55 12.18
N LEU A 30 13.81 -6.74 12.86
CA LEU A 30 14.13 -5.39 12.40
C LEU A 30 14.81 -5.40 11.02
N LYS A 31 15.75 -6.33 10.81
CA LYS A 31 16.43 -6.48 9.53
C LYS A 31 15.49 -6.98 8.43
N ILE A 32 14.53 -7.85 8.73
CA ILE A 32 13.47 -8.26 7.79
C ILE A 32 12.68 -7.04 7.31
N ASP A 33 12.26 -6.18 8.24
CA ASP A 33 11.47 -4.99 7.91
C ASP A 33 12.29 -4.00 7.06
N LEU A 34 13.55 -3.74 7.43
CA LEU A 34 14.47 -2.92 6.65
C LEU A 34 14.70 -3.48 5.24
N THR A 35 14.87 -4.81 5.14
CA THR A 35 15.10 -5.49 3.86
C THR A 35 13.88 -5.39 2.95
N ARG A 36 12.67 -5.57 3.50
CA ARG A 36 11.41 -5.38 2.77
C ARG A 36 11.25 -3.94 2.30
N ASP A 37 11.57 -2.96 3.13
CA ASP A 37 11.48 -1.54 2.77
C ASP A 37 12.44 -1.21 1.61
N HIS A 38 13.68 -1.68 1.65
CA HIS A 38 14.62 -1.52 0.52
C HIS A 38 14.15 -2.17 -0.79
N LEU A 39 13.59 -3.38 -0.72
CA LEU A 39 13.06 -4.07 -1.90
C LEU A 39 11.85 -3.33 -2.47
N ALA A 40 10.95 -2.84 -1.61
CA ALA A 40 9.81 -2.02 -2.01
C ALA A 40 10.26 -0.70 -2.65
N GLY A 41 11.22 0.00 -2.04
CA GLY A 41 11.77 1.25 -2.56
C GLY A 41 12.36 1.12 -3.96
N LYS A 42 13.03 -0.02 -4.24
CA LYS A 42 13.54 -0.31 -5.59
C LYS A 42 12.42 -0.50 -6.62
N GLU A 43 11.38 -1.27 -6.30
CA GLU A 43 10.24 -1.44 -7.20
C GLU A 43 9.49 -0.12 -7.43
N MET A 44 9.40 0.72 -6.39
CA MET A 44 8.86 2.08 -6.52
C MET A 44 9.68 2.96 -7.46
N GLU A 45 11.01 2.91 -7.38
CA GLU A 45 11.90 3.66 -8.27
C GLU A 45 11.70 3.27 -9.74
N ILE A 46 11.65 1.96 -10.02
CA ILE A 46 11.37 1.44 -11.36
C ILE A 46 9.95 1.83 -11.83
N GLY A 47 8.97 1.76 -10.92
CA GLY A 47 7.60 2.18 -11.19
C GLY A 47 7.50 3.65 -11.58
N ARG A 48 8.14 4.56 -10.80
CA ARG A 48 8.24 5.99 -11.11
C ARG A 48 8.92 6.24 -12.45
N TYR A 49 10.04 5.54 -12.71
CA TYR A 49 10.76 5.65 -13.99
C TYR A 49 9.87 5.37 -15.21
N TYR A 50 9.00 4.35 -15.12
CA TYR A 50 8.03 4.03 -16.17
C TYR A 50 6.87 5.03 -16.21
N HIS A 51 6.36 5.42 -15.05
CA HIS A 51 5.27 6.39 -14.91
C HIS A 51 5.61 7.73 -15.56
N ASP A 52 6.80 8.27 -15.28
CA ASP A 52 7.28 9.55 -15.83
C ASP A 52 7.42 9.53 -17.36
N ARG A 53 7.60 8.33 -17.93
CA ARG A 53 7.65 8.09 -19.39
C ARG A 53 6.30 7.75 -19.99
N LYS A 54 5.21 7.84 -19.21
CA LYS A 54 3.84 7.48 -19.60
C LYS A 54 3.69 6.01 -20.00
N LEU A 55 4.59 5.15 -19.55
CA LEU A 55 4.52 3.70 -19.72
C LEU A 55 3.65 3.08 -18.61
N TYR A 56 2.39 3.52 -18.55
CA TYR A 56 1.50 3.27 -17.40
C TYR A 56 1.27 1.78 -17.13
N ALA A 57 1.14 0.93 -18.15
CA ALA A 57 0.98 -0.51 -17.97
C ALA A 57 2.17 -1.15 -17.22
N ALA A 58 3.41 -0.73 -17.56
CA ALA A 58 4.60 -1.21 -16.87
C ALA A 58 4.70 -0.66 -15.45
N ALA A 59 4.36 0.62 -15.26
CA ALA A 59 4.32 1.25 -13.94
C ALA A 59 3.30 0.58 -13.00
N ILE A 60 2.08 0.30 -13.49
CA ILE A 60 1.03 -0.41 -12.76
C ILE A 60 1.52 -1.76 -12.27
N ASN A 61 2.23 -2.52 -13.11
CA ASN A 61 2.76 -3.82 -12.69
C ASN A 61 3.75 -3.70 -11.51
N ARG A 62 4.57 -2.65 -11.50
CA ARG A 62 5.53 -2.38 -10.41
C ARG A 62 4.82 -1.94 -9.13
N PHE A 63 3.91 -0.97 -9.21
CA PHE A 63 3.16 -0.51 -8.03
C PHE A 63 2.27 -1.61 -7.43
N ARG A 64 1.60 -2.43 -8.26
CA ARG A 64 0.85 -3.61 -7.78
C ARG A 64 1.75 -4.65 -7.12
N PHE A 65 3.01 -4.78 -7.58
CA PHE A 65 3.96 -5.68 -6.94
C PHE A 65 4.26 -5.20 -5.52
N VAL A 66 4.48 -3.90 -5.33
CA VAL A 66 4.71 -3.28 -4.01
C VAL A 66 3.52 -3.51 -3.07
N VAL A 67 2.31 -3.18 -3.52
CA VAL A 67 1.10 -3.31 -2.69
C VAL A 67 0.87 -4.77 -2.25
N ARG A 68 1.18 -5.75 -3.11
CA ARG A 68 0.93 -7.18 -2.80
C ARG A 68 2.01 -7.85 -1.98
N HIS A 69 3.28 -7.48 -2.14
CA HIS A 69 4.40 -8.22 -1.53
C HIS A 69 5.07 -7.45 -0.38
N TYR A 70 4.81 -6.15 -0.26
CA TYR A 70 5.45 -5.26 0.72
C TYR A 70 4.41 -4.43 1.49
N GLU A 71 3.26 -5.04 1.82
CA GLU A 71 2.09 -4.40 2.45
C GLU A 71 2.38 -3.66 3.78
N THR A 72 3.42 -4.06 4.51
CA THR A 72 3.83 -3.44 5.78
C THR A 72 4.80 -2.27 5.63
N THR A 73 5.21 -1.95 4.39
CA THR A 73 6.25 -0.93 4.15
C THR A 73 5.66 0.46 4.02
N SER A 74 6.51 1.46 4.26
CA SER A 74 6.14 2.88 4.15
C SER A 74 5.80 3.33 2.72
N HIS A 75 6.11 2.49 1.72
CA HIS A 75 5.91 2.74 0.30
C HIS A 75 4.50 2.45 -0.22
N VAL A 76 3.69 1.67 0.52
CA VAL A 76 2.37 1.24 0.05
C VAL A 76 1.41 2.41 -0.23
N PRO A 77 1.34 3.47 0.62
CA PRO A 77 0.48 4.61 0.35
C PRO A 77 0.82 5.31 -0.98
N GLU A 78 2.11 5.52 -1.25
CA GLU A 78 2.57 6.09 -2.53
C GLU A 78 2.20 5.16 -3.69
N ALA A 79 2.44 3.85 -3.56
CA ALA A 79 2.13 2.88 -4.60
C ALA A 79 0.65 2.89 -4.99
N LEU A 80 -0.26 2.96 -4.00
CA LEU A 80 -1.70 3.04 -4.23
C LEU A 80 -2.11 4.35 -4.92
N HIS A 81 -1.53 5.48 -4.53
CA HIS A 81 -1.75 6.76 -5.20
C HIS A 81 -1.28 6.72 -6.67
N ARG A 82 -0.06 6.22 -6.92
CA ARG A 82 0.48 6.08 -8.27
C ARG A 82 -0.33 5.10 -9.13
N LEU A 83 -0.94 4.08 -8.52
CA LEU A 83 -1.90 3.22 -9.20
C LEU A 83 -3.14 4.00 -9.62
N ALA A 84 -3.72 4.81 -8.74
CA ALA A 84 -4.87 5.65 -9.07
C ALA A 84 -4.55 6.60 -10.23
N GLU A 85 -3.39 7.27 -10.20
CA GLU A 85 -2.90 8.12 -11.30
C GLU A 85 -2.77 7.35 -12.62
N ALA A 86 -2.06 6.22 -12.60
CA ALA A 86 -1.78 5.45 -13.80
C ALA A 86 -3.05 4.82 -14.40
N TYR A 87 -3.99 4.36 -13.57
CA TYR A 87 -5.29 3.86 -14.02
C TYR A 87 -6.14 4.99 -14.62
N SER A 88 -6.18 6.15 -13.96
CA SER A 88 -6.89 7.32 -14.47
C SER A 88 -6.34 7.77 -15.83
N ALA A 89 -5.02 7.81 -15.99
CA ALA A 89 -4.37 8.16 -17.25
C ALA A 89 -4.67 7.18 -18.41
N LEU A 90 -5.06 5.94 -18.10
CA LEU A 90 -5.51 4.95 -19.08
C LEU A 90 -7.02 4.92 -19.29
N GLY A 91 -7.79 5.78 -18.59
CA GLY A 91 -9.26 5.77 -18.64
C GLY A 91 -9.92 4.62 -17.86
N LEU A 92 -9.15 3.94 -16.99
CA LEU A 92 -9.63 2.85 -16.15
C LEU A 92 -10.19 3.40 -14.84
N GLU A 93 -11.33 4.09 -14.93
CA GLU A 93 -11.90 4.84 -13.81
C GLU A 93 -12.25 3.98 -12.60
N THR A 94 -12.81 2.79 -12.83
CA THR A 94 -13.21 1.87 -11.75
C THR A 94 -11.99 1.42 -10.94
N GLU A 95 -10.91 1.06 -11.62
CA GLU A 95 -9.65 0.66 -11.01
C GLU A 95 -8.98 1.82 -10.26
N ALA A 96 -9.03 3.02 -10.83
CA ALA A 96 -8.52 4.23 -10.18
C ALA A 96 -9.27 4.52 -8.87
N LYS A 97 -10.61 4.46 -8.92
CA LYS A 97 -11.48 4.65 -7.74
C LYS A 97 -11.22 3.58 -6.67
N ASN A 98 -11.07 2.32 -7.08
CA ASN A 98 -10.76 1.23 -6.16
C ASN A 98 -9.40 1.42 -5.47
N ALA A 99 -8.35 1.82 -6.21
CA ALA A 99 -7.04 2.10 -5.63
C ALA A 99 -7.10 3.26 -4.62
N ALA A 100 -7.81 4.35 -4.96
CA ALA A 100 -8.01 5.48 -4.07
C ALA A 100 -8.85 5.12 -2.83
N ALA A 101 -9.87 4.27 -2.97
CA ALA A 101 -10.70 3.79 -1.86
C ALA A 101 -9.88 2.94 -0.88
N VAL A 102 -9.04 2.02 -1.39
CA VAL A 102 -8.13 1.22 -0.56
C VAL A 102 -7.14 2.12 0.17
N LEU A 103 -6.60 3.14 -0.50
CA LEU A 103 -5.72 4.12 0.12
C LEU A 103 -6.42 4.89 1.24
N GLY A 104 -7.63 5.40 0.98
CA GLY A 104 -8.40 6.14 1.98
C GLY A 104 -8.83 5.29 3.17
N HIS A 105 -9.17 4.02 2.96
CA HIS A 105 -9.55 3.12 4.03
C HIS A 105 -8.39 2.77 4.96
N ASN A 106 -7.21 2.46 4.39
CA ASN A 106 -6.06 2.00 5.17
C ASN A 106 -5.15 3.14 5.65
N TYR A 107 -5.15 4.28 4.96
CA TYR A 107 -4.24 5.41 5.20
C TYR A 107 -4.95 6.79 5.15
N PRO A 108 -6.05 6.99 5.91
CA PRO A 108 -6.92 8.18 5.82
C PRO A 108 -6.24 9.52 6.15
N GLY A 109 -5.04 9.51 6.75
CA GLY A 109 -4.27 10.72 7.09
C GLY A 109 -3.00 10.92 6.26
N SER A 110 -2.76 10.10 5.24
CA SER A 110 -1.57 10.25 4.39
C SER A 110 -1.73 11.41 3.41
N ASN A 111 -0.64 12.14 3.11
CA ASN A 111 -0.66 13.16 2.05
C ASN A 111 -1.12 12.57 0.71
N TRP A 112 -0.71 11.33 0.43
CA TRP A 112 -1.12 10.56 -0.74
C TRP A 112 -2.64 10.37 -0.86
N TYR A 113 -3.35 10.26 0.26
CA TYR A 113 -4.81 10.19 0.25
C TYR A 113 -5.43 11.51 -0.23
N GLN A 114 -4.93 12.65 0.25
CA GLN A 114 -5.43 13.97 -0.17
C GLN A 114 -5.24 14.19 -1.67
N ASP A 115 -4.06 13.82 -2.20
CA ASP A 115 -3.75 13.95 -3.63
C ASP A 115 -4.61 13.02 -4.48
N SER A 116 -4.80 11.76 -4.03
CA SER A 116 -5.68 10.78 -4.71
C SER A 116 -7.14 11.21 -4.71
N TYR A 117 -7.60 11.83 -3.61
CA TYR A 117 -8.95 12.35 -3.49
C TYR A 117 -9.21 13.43 -4.55
N GLY A 118 -8.30 14.40 -4.69
CA GLY A 118 -8.42 15.44 -5.71
C GLY A 118 -8.46 14.90 -7.14
N LEU A 119 -7.62 13.89 -7.43
CA LEU A 119 -7.51 13.27 -8.75
C LEU A 119 -8.79 12.54 -9.18
N VAL A 120 -9.37 11.74 -8.29
CA VAL A 120 -10.57 10.95 -8.60
C VAL A 120 -11.86 11.78 -8.50
N ALA A 121 -11.95 12.70 -7.54
CA ALA A 121 -13.13 13.56 -7.36
C ALA A 121 -13.34 14.51 -8.55
N GLY A 122 -12.25 15.03 -9.13
CA GLY A 122 -12.32 15.89 -10.32
C GLY A 122 -12.76 15.17 -11.60
N ALA A 123 -12.64 13.85 -11.67
CA ALA A 123 -12.95 13.05 -12.86
C ALA A 123 -14.42 12.59 -12.95
N SER A 124 -15.13 12.42 -11.83
CA SER A 124 -16.48 11.82 -11.86
C SER A 124 -17.56 12.45 -10.98
N GLY A 125 -17.31 13.60 -10.32
CA GLY A 125 -18.36 14.41 -9.69
C GLY A 125 -19.06 13.82 -8.44
N GLU A 126 -19.01 12.51 -8.19
CA GLU A 126 -19.61 11.87 -7.01
C GLU A 126 -18.85 10.60 -6.63
N TYR A 127 -18.34 10.51 -5.39
CA TYR A 127 -18.23 9.28 -4.59
C TYR A 127 -18.21 9.63 -3.09
N PRO A 128 -18.77 8.77 -2.22
CA PRO A 128 -19.03 9.10 -0.84
C PRO A 128 -17.70 9.25 -0.10
N VAL A 129 -17.59 10.35 0.63
CA VAL A 129 -16.66 10.47 1.74
C VAL A 129 -16.81 9.21 2.58
N ALA A 130 -15.71 8.63 3.06
CA ALA A 130 -15.82 7.75 4.21
C ALA A 130 -16.36 8.62 5.35
N ASP A 131 -17.69 8.74 5.42
CA ASP A 131 -18.37 9.27 6.58
C ASP A 131 -17.74 8.56 7.77
N ALA A 132 -17.24 9.34 8.72
CA ALA A 132 -16.76 8.83 10.00
C ALA A 132 -17.66 7.66 10.41
N PRO A 133 -17.10 6.48 10.71
CA PRO A 133 -17.82 5.21 10.61
C PRO A 133 -19.20 5.36 11.21
N ALA A 134 -20.23 5.33 10.36
CA ALA A 134 -21.61 5.40 10.80
C ALA A 134 -21.77 4.36 11.90
N LYS A 135 -22.28 4.80 13.06
CA LYS A 135 -22.33 4.00 14.29
C LYS A 135 -22.67 2.54 13.97
N PRO A 136 -21.82 1.56 14.34
CA PRO A 136 -22.05 0.15 14.03
C PRO A 136 -23.46 -0.26 14.43
N TRP A 137 -24.11 -1.16 13.69
CA TRP A 137 -25.50 -1.55 13.95
C TRP A 137 -25.74 -2.03 15.40
N TYR A 138 -24.71 -2.56 16.06
CA TYR A 138 -24.72 -2.95 17.48
C TYR A 138 -24.87 -1.77 18.46
N SER A 139 -24.49 -0.54 18.07
CA SER A 139 -24.56 0.67 18.91
C SER A 139 -26.01 1.06 19.26
N ARG A 140 -26.97 0.75 18.38
CA ARG A 140 -28.40 0.97 18.66
C ARG A 140 -28.98 -0.06 19.63
N MET A 141 -28.37 -1.25 19.70
CA MET A 141 -28.85 -2.38 20.49
C MET A 141 -28.39 -2.30 21.97
N TRP A 142 -27.24 -1.68 22.23
CA TRP A 142 -26.72 -1.50 23.59
C TRP A 142 -27.50 -0.45 24.41
N ASN A 143 -27.93 0.64 23.79
CA ASN A 143 -28.71 1.70 24.45
C ASN A 143 -30.17 1.34 24.77
N SER A 144 -30.65 0.19 24.28
CA SER A 144 -32.02 -0.30 24.55
C SER A 144 -32.08 -1.42 25.59
N VAL A 145 -30.92 -1.93 26.03
CA VAL A 145 -30.84 -3.09 26.94
C VAL A 145 -30.10 -2.73 28.24
N PHE A 146 -29.28 -1.67 28.24
CA PHE A 146 -28.63 -1.11 29.42
C PHE A 146 -28.95 0.39 29.57
#